data_AF-A0A660QWV3-F1
#
_entry.id   AF-A0A660QWV3-F1
#
_cell.length_a   1.000
_cell.length_b   1.000
_cell.length_c   1.000
_cell.angle_alpha   90.00
_cell.angle_beta   90.00
_cell.angle_gamma   90.00
#
_symmetry.space_group_name_H-M   'P 1'
#
loop_
_entity.id
_entity.type
_entity.pdbx_description
1 polymer ?
#
loop_
_entity_poly.entity_id
_entity_poly.type
_entity_poly.pdbx_seq_one_letter_code
_entity_poly.pdbx_strand_id
1 'polypeptide(L)' 'FEPVTVDSGGYDKFTNLQELENPPKLGDPDFPVGHVNVYRQDDYAATAFFYLDAPTNNLPPLAPVGQRTEGLEPTE' A
#
# COMPACT_ATOMS: atom_id res chain seq x y z
N PHE A 1 -5.43 -11.56 -2.71
CA PHE A 1 -5.87 -10.23 -2.24
C PHE A 1 -7.23 -10.40 -1.58
N GLU A 2 -7.29 -10.25 -0.27
CA GLU A 2 -8.54 -10.33 0.47
C GLU A 2 -9.16 -8.93 0.57
N PRO A 3 -10.49 -8.78 0.38
CA PRO A 3 -11.19 -7.52 0.60
C PRO A 3 -10.94 -6.97 2.01
N VAL A 4 -10.60 -5.69 2.11
CA VAL A 4 -10.31 -5.06 3.41
C VAL A 4 -11.48 -4.22 3.88
N THR A 5 -12.09 -3.42 2.99
CA THR A 5 -13.24 -2.58 3.35
C THR A 5 -14.34 -2.60 2.29
N VAL A 6 -15.57 -2.35 2.74
CA VAL A 6 -16.69 -1.96 1.87
C VAL A 6 -17.11 -0.54 2.21
N ASP A 7 -17.09 0.34 1.20
CA ASP A 7 -17.60 1.71 1.29
C ASP A 7 -19.03 1.78 0.75
N SER A 8 -19.99 2.01 1.63
CA SER A 8 -21.43 2.11 1.27
C SER A 8 -21.89 3.56 1.01
N GLY A 9 -20.97 4.51 0.90
CA GLY A 9 -21.22 5.92 0.60
C GLY A 9 -21.59 6.77 1.83
N GLY A 10 -20.70 7.70 2.19
CA GLY A 10 -20.85 8.64 3.31
C GLY A 10 -19.71 8.53 4.32
N TYR A 11 -19.40 9.61 5.04
CA TYR A 11 -18.24 9.72 5.94
C TYR A 11 -18.14 8.60 6.98
N ASP A 12 -19.28 8.08 7.47
CA ASP A 12 -19.35 7.05 8.52
C ASP A 12 -19.77 5.65 8.00
N LYS A 13 -19.62 5.36 6.70
CA LYS A 13 -20.12 4.10 6.09
C LYS A 13 -19.02 3.19 5.52
N PHE A 14 -17.90 3.10 6.21
CA PHE A 14 -16.85 2.13 5.93
C PHE A 14 -16.98 0.92 6.84
N THR A 15 -17.14 -0.26 6.26
CA THR A 15 -17.11 -1.53 6.99
C THR A 15 -15.74 -2.16 6.81
N ASN A 16 -14.96 -2.31 7.88
CA ASN A 16 -13.72 -3.08 7.86
C ASN A 16 -14.06 -4.57 7.96
N LEU A 17 -13.80 -5.31 6.88
CA LEU A 17 -14.10 -6.74 6.80
C LEU A 17 -13.11 -7.60 7.62
N GLN A 18 -11.91 -7.09 7.88
CA GLN A 18 -10.88 -7.84 8.64
C GLN A 18 -11.12 -7.82 10.16
N GLU A 19 -11.96 -6.91 10.64
CA GLU A 19 -12.32 -6.79 12.07
C GLU A 19 -13.60 -7.56 12.43
N LEU A 20 -14.30 -8.12 11.44
CA LEU A 20 -15.50 -8.93 11.67
C LEU A 20 -15.09 -10.35 12.07
N GLU A 21 -15.77 -10.92 13.08
CA GLU A 21 -15.54 -12.30 13.51
C GLU A 21 -15.89 -13.32 12.41
N ASN A 22 -16.90 -13.01 11.59
CA ASN A 22 -17.32 -13.82 10.44
C ASN A 22 -17.67 -12.89 9.26
N PRO A 23 -16.69 -12.43 8.47
CA PRO A 23 -16.96 -11.55 7.34
C PRO A 23 -17.71 -12.30 6.22
N PRO A 24 -18.72 -11.67 5.60
CA PRO A 24 -19.42 -12.25 4.46
C PRO A 24 -18.48 -12.42 3.28
N LYS A 25 -18.66 -13.48 2.49
CA LYS A 25 -17.81 -13.74 1.32
C LYS A 25 -18.29 -12.93 0.13
N LEU A 26 -17.35 -12.60 -0.74
CA LEU A 26 -17.66 -11.92 -1.99
C LEU A 26 -18.63 -12.77 -2.82
N GLY A 27 -19.79 -12.21 -3.17
CA GLY A 27 -20.85 -12.90 -3.91
C GLY A 27 -21.93 -13.54 -3.05
N ASP A 28 -21.81 -13.51 -1.71
CA ASP A 28 -22.92 -13.90 -0.83
C ASP A 28 -24.09 -12.92 -0.98
N PRO A 29 -25.35 -13.39 -0.89
CA PRO A 29 -26.53 -12.51 -0.98
C PRO A 29 -26.55 -11.41 0.08
N ASP A 30 -25.94 -11.69 1.24
CA ASP A 30 -25.87 -10.77 2.38
C ASP A 30 -24.61 -9.89 2.36
N PHE A 31 -23.81 -9.93 1.29
CA PHE A 31 -22.62 -9.10 1.17
C PHE A 31 -23.00 -7.61 1.12
N PRO A 32 -22.35 -6.72 1.92
CA PRO A 32 -22.71 -5.31 1.98
C PRO A 32 -22.62 -4.63 0.60
N VAL A 33 -23.63 -3.84 0.28
CA VAL A 33 -23.67 -3.08 -0.97
C VAL A 33 -22.73 -1.88 -0.87
N GLY A 34 -21.68 -1.87 -1.68
CA GLY A 34 -20.73 -0.76 -1.71
C GLY A 34 -19.49 -1.05 -2.55
N HIS A 35 -18.56 -0.08 -2.57
CA HIS A 35 -17.27 -0.24 -3.21
C HIS A 35 -16.36 -1.12 -2.37
N VAL A 36 -15.95 -2.26 -2.92
CA VAL A 36 -15.00 -3.15 -2.29
C VAL A 36 -13.58 -2.64 -2.53
N ASN A 37 -12.83 -2.43 -1.46
CA ASN A 37 -11.46 -1.96 -1.53
C ASN A 37 -10.49 -3.01 -1.01
N VAL A 38 -9.32 -3.05 -1.65
CA VAL A 38 -8.13 -3.75 -1.16
C VAL A 38 -7.06 -2.70 -0.98
N TYR A 39 -6.45 -2.63 0.21
CA TYR A 39 -5.30 -1.76 0.43
C TYR A 39 -4.02 -2.47 0.03
N ARG A 40 -3.13 -1.72 -0.60
CA ARG A 40 -1.81 -2.17 -0.99
C ARG A 40 -0.80 -1.40 -0.15
N GLN A 41 0.18 -2.12 0.39
CA GLN A 41 1.37 -1.55 0.99
C GLN A 41 2.54 -1.92 0.09
N ASP A 42 3.38 -0.95 -0.26
CA ASP A 42 4.52 -1.16 -1.13
C ASP A 42 5.76 -0.50 -0.57
N ASP A 43 6.89 -1.19 -0.73
CA ASP A 43 8.21 -0.60 -0.69
C ASP A 43 8.48 0.06 -2.06
N TYR A 44 8.84 1.35 -2.07
CA TYR A 44 9.12 2.08 -3.31
C TYR A 44 10.45 2.81 -3.25
N ALA A 45 11.15 2.82 -4.40
CA ALA A 45 12.36 3.60 -4.61
C ALA A 45 12.23 4.43 -5.90
N ALA A 46 12.87 5.60 -5.93
CA ALA A 46 12.87 6.48 -7.10
C ALA A 46 14.29 6.97 -7.39
N THR A 47 14.60 7.13 -8.69
CA THR A 47 15.87 7.68 -9.17
C THR A 47 15.58 8.87 -10.07
N ALA A 48 16.18 10.02 -9.76
CA ALA A 48 16.07 11.22 -10.58
C ALA A 48 17.35 11.40 -11.42
N PHE A 49 17.17 11.73 -12.71
CA PHE A 49 18.25 12.07 -13.62
C PHE A 49 18.10 13.53 -14.03
N PHE A 50 19.17 14.30 -13.89
CA PHE A 50 19.19 15.71 -14.28
C PHE A 50 20.61 16.10 -14.72
N TYR A 51 20.70 17.17 -15.50
CA TYR A 51 21.96 17.73 -15.95
C TYR A 51 22.45 18.80 -14.96
N LEU A 52 23.77 18.90 -14.84
CA LEU A 52 24.46 19.91 -14.05
C LEU A 52 25.46 20.66 -14.93
N ASP A 53 25.80 21.87 -14.52
CA ASP A 53 26.86 22.68 -15.10
C ASP A 53 28.27 22.16 -14.76
N ALA A 54 28.40 21.31 -13.73
CA ALA A 54 29.64 20.70 -13.27
C ALA A 54 29.47 19.18 -12.93
N PRO A 55 30.54 18.37 -12.95
CA PRO A 55 30.48 16.92 -12.68
C PRO A 55 30.31 16.56 -11.19
N THR A 56 30.10 17.54 -10.32
CA THR A 56 29.95 17.36 -8.88
C THR A 56 28.62 17.92 -8.41
N ASN A 57 28.05 17.33 -7.37
CA ASN A 57 26.86 17.83 -6.71
C ASN A 57 27.01 17.75 -5.19
N ASN A 58 26.06 18.37 -4.48
CA ASN A 58 25.93 18.29 -3.04
C ASN A 58 24.71 17.44 -2.65
N LEU A 59 24.40 16.40 -3.43
CA LEU A 59 23.31 15.49 -3.08
C LEU A 59 23.69 14.67 -1.84
N PRO A 60 22.70 14.25 -1.04
CA PRO A 60 22.93 13.29 0.02
C PRO A 60 23.59 12.01 -0.53
N PRO A 61 24.47 11.36 0.26
CA PRO A 61 24.98 10.04 -0.12
C PRO A 61 23.83 9.04 -0.20
N LEU A 62 24.04 7.99 -0.98
CA LEU A 62 23.09 6.88 -1.05
C LEU A 62 22.82 6.31 0.35
N ALA A 63 21.55 6.17 0.72
CA ALA A 63 21.15 5.57 2.00
C ALA A 63 21.79 4.17 2.17
N PRO A 64 22.21 3.74 3.37
CA PRO A 64 22.79 2.42 3.61
C PRO A 64 21.87 1.28 3.16
N VAL A 65 22.46 0.12 2.80
CA VAL A 65 21.70 -1.05 2.30
C VAL A 65 20.57 -1.43 3.26
N GLY A 66 20.85 -1.52 4.56
CA GLY A 66 19.86 -1.94 5.56
C GLY A 66 18.61 -1.08 5.59
N GLN A 67 18.72 0.24 5.34
CA GLN A 67 17.56 1.12 5.26
C GLN A 67 16.77 0.92 3.96
N ARG A 68 17.47 0.63 2.84
CA ARG A 68 16.82 0.42 1.53
C ARG A 68 16.17 -0.95 1.38
N THR A 69 16.40 -1.85 2.33
CA THR A 69 15.83 -3.21 2.36
C THR A 69 14.93 -3.42 3.58
N GLU A 70 14.62 -2.36 4.32
CA GLU A 70 13.80 -2.41 5.52
C GLU A 70 12.34 -2.68 5.14
N GLY A 71 11.86 -3.89 5.41
CA GLY A 71 10.51 -4.33 5.04
C GLY A 71 10.43 -5.20 3.78
N LEU A 72 11.56 -5.50 3.14
CA LEU A 72 11.64 -6.54 2.11
C LEU A 72 11.82 -7.90 2.80
N GLU A 73 10.96 -8.86 2.46
CA GLU A 73 11.16 -10.26 2.86
C GLU A 73 12.46 -10.81 2.24
N PRO A 74 13.27 -11.57 2.98
CA PRO A 74 14.42 -12.25 2.41
C PRO A 74 13.96 -13.19 1.31
N THR A 75 14.55 -13.10 0.11
CA THR A 75 14.38 -14.13 -0.92
C THR A 75 15.06 -15.42 -0.45
N GLU A 76 14.28 -16.52 -0.37
CA GLU A 76 14.77 -17.89 -0.18
C GLU A 76 15.80 -18.32 -1.24
#